data_AF-A0A2N2IU88-F1
#
_entry.id   AF-A0A2N2IU88-F1
#
_cell.length_a   1.000
_cell.length_b   1.000
_cell.length_c   1.000
_cell.angle_alpha   90.00
_cell.angle_beta   90.00
_cell.angle_gamma   90.00
#
_symmetry.space_group_name_H-M   'P 1'
#
loop_
_entity.id
_entity.type
_entity.pdbx_description
1 polymer ?
#
loop_
_entity_poly.entity_id
_entity_poly.type
_entity_poly.pdbx_seq_one_letter_code
_entity_poly.pdbx_strand_id
1 'polypeptide(L)'
;MECFDAPAACAISLGDDSCDACVSSQCLAPCNECADNPSCVALVECVTACPPNDQGCRTQCGMENPSGIAAATAFAGDNGCVPQKCPAECGMGPSACEVQSGNAACDACIQSECVGACAGCTENPDCLALAECYFACPSDDFQCQIGCASSHTSGAMAAGPLLGPTGCVTTDCSFWCP
;
A
#
# COMPACT_ATOMS: atom_id res chain seq x y z
N MET A 1 -38.45 7.03 17.13
CA MET A 1 -37.01 7.28 17.26
C MET A 1 -36.34 6.15 16.52
N GLU A 2 -36.27 6.30 15.20
CA GLU A 2 -35.64 5.35 14.31
C GLU A 2 -34.14 5.52 14.52
N CYS A 3 -33.48 4.49 15.07
CA CYS A 3 -32.02 4.43 15.05
C CYS A 3 -31.66 4.24 13.57
N PHE A 4 -31.16 5.30 12.93
CA PHE A 4 -30.50 5.16 11.64
C PHE A 4 -29.29 4.26 11.89
N ASP A 5 -29.41 3.00 11.47
CA ASP A 5 -28.31 2.06 11.37
C ASP A 5 -27.18 2.78 10.61
N ALA A 6 -26.09 3.06 11.32
CA ALA A 6 -24.87 3.53 10.67
C ALA A 6 -24.51 2.52 9.57
N PRO A 7 -23.92 2.93 8.43
CA PRO A 7 -23.46 1.97 7.44
C PRO A 7 -22.62 0.92 8.17
N ALA A 8 -23.08 -0.34 8.10
CA ALA A 8 -22.51 -1.43 8.88
C ALA A 8 -21.02 -1.47 8.61
N ALA A 9 -20.23 -1.08 9.62
CA ALA A 9 -18.79 -1.12 9.54
C ALA A 9 -18.33 -2.56 9.31
N CYS A 10 -17.20 -2.70 8.63
CA CYS A 10 -16.51 -3.96 8.48
C CYS A 10 -16.33 -4.61 9.88
N ALA A 11 -16.88 -5.81 10.09
CA ALA A 11 -16.76 -6.51 11.38
C ALA A 11 -15.35 -7.11 11.61
N ILE A 12 -14.51 -7.11 10.57
CA ILE A 12 -13.12 -7.57 10.63
C ILE A 12 -12.27 -6.38 11.05
N SER A 13 -11.59 -6.50 12.18
CA SER A 13 -10.55 -5.55 12.60
C SER A 13 -9.18 -6.09 12.20
N LEU A 14 -8.37 -5.24 11.58
CA LEU A 14 -6.99 -5.52 11.22
C LEU A 14 -6.00 -5.09 12.32
N GLY A 15 -6.50 -4.59 13.45
CA GLY A 15 -5.71 -4.22 14.62
C GLY A 15 -5.07 -2.84 14.53
N ASP A 16 -5.45 -2.03 13.53
CA ASP A 16 -5.03 -0.64 13.36
C ASP A 16 -6.26 0.24 13.05
N ASP A 17 -6.47 1.29 13.86
CA ASP A 17 -7.65 2.16 13.76
C ASP A 17 -7.72 2.91 12.41
N SER A 18 -6.57 3.30 11.85
CA SER A 18 -6.50 4.00 10.57
C SER A 18 -6.78 3.06 9.41
N CYS A 19 -6.24 1.84 9.47
CA CYS A 19 -6.55 0.77 8.54
C CYS A 19 -8.03 0.41 8.56
N ASP A 20 -8.62 0.21 9.74
CA ASP A 20 -10.03 -0.13 9.91
C ASP A 20 -10.94 1.00 9.40
N ALA A 21 -10.55 2.26 9.60
CA ALA A 21 -11.23 3.42 9.03
C ALA A 21 -11.16 3.45 7.49
N CYS A 22 -9.99 3.19 6.91
CA CYS A 22 -9.83 3.13 5.46
C CYS A 22 -10.64 1.98 4.86
N VAL A 23 -10.58 0.80 5.46
CA VAL A 23 -11.34 -0.38 5.02
C VAL A 23 -12.84 -0.11 5.07
N SER A 24 -13.32 0.52 6.15
CA SER A 24 -14.72 0.89 6.29
C SER A 24 -15.17 1.91 5.24
N SER A 25 -14.26 2.74 4.73
CA SER A 25 -14.56 3.74 3.71
C SER A 25 -14.42 3.22 2.27
N GLN A 26 -13.39 2.43 1.98
CA GLN A 26 -12.97 2.08 0.62
C GLN A 26 -13.19 0.61 0.26
N CYS A 27 -13.27 -0.28 1.26
CA CYS A 27 -13.25 -1.73 1.09
C CYS A 27 -14.44 -2.43 1.76
N LEU A 28 -15.55 -1.71 1.97
CA LEU A 28 -16.67 -2.23 2.75
C LEU A 28 -17.33 -3.47 2.13
N ALA A 29 -17.52 -3.48 0.80
CA ALA A 29 -18.11 -4.63 0.12
C ALA A 29 -17.25 -5.92 0.23
N PRO A 30 -15.96 -5.92 -0.15
CA PRO A 30 -15.13 -7.11 0.01
C PRO A 30 -14.87 -7.46 1.49
N CYS A 31 -14.87 -6.48 2.40
CA CYS A 31 -14.86 -6.80 3.82
C CYS A 31 -16.12 -7.58 4.23
N ASN A 32 -17.32 -7.08 3.92
CA ASN A 32 -18.56 -7.75 4.35
C ASN A 32 -18.68 -9.15 3.75
N GLU A 33 -18.25 -9.33 2.49
CA GLU A 33 -18.18 -10.67 1.87
C GLU A 33 -17.24 -11.62 2.64
N CYS A 34 -16.12 -11.10 3.15
CA CYS A 34 -15.23 -11.87 4.04
C CYS A 34 -15.86 -12.10 5.42
N ALA A 35 -16.51 -11.10 6.01
CA ALA A 35 -17.12 -11.18 7.34
C ALA A 35 -18.28 -12.20 7.38
N ASP A 36 -19.04 -12.32 6.29
CA ASP A 36 -20.10 -13.32 6.12
C ASP A 36 -19.55 -14.74 5.88
N ASN A 37 -18.25 -14.90 5.65
CA ASN A 37 -17.59 -16.18 5.45
C ASN A 37 -16.67 -16.51 6.66
N PRO A 38 -17.07 -17.44 7.54
CA PRO A 38 -16.30 -17.74 8.75
C PRO A 38 -14.89 -18.29 8.45
N SER A 39 -14.70 -18.98 7.31
CA SER A 39 -13.36 -19.41 6.88
C SER A 39 -12.52 -18.22 6.41
N CYS A 40 -13.13 -17.17 5.87
CA CYS A 40 -12.40 -15.97 5.50
C CYS A 40 -11.94 -15.20 6.74
N VAL A 41 -12.83 -15.00 7.71
CA VAL A 41 -12.49 -14.39 9.01
C VAL A 41 -11.35 -15.15 9.68
N ALA A 42 -11.47 -16.48 9.81
CA ALA A 42 -10.43 -17.31 10.39
C ALA A 42 -9.10 -17.26 9.61
N LEU A 43 -9.15 -17.16 8.27
CA LEU A 43 -7.97 -16.99 7.44
C LEU A 43 -7.27 -15.65 7.69
N VAL A 44 -8.03 -14.55 7.72
CA VAL A 44 -7.50 -13.21 7.97
C VAL A 44 -6.89 -13.13 9.36
N GLU A 45 -7.59 -13.59 10.40
CA GLU A 45 -7.07 -13.64 11.79
C GLU A 45 -5.81 -14.51 11.90
N CYS A 46 -5.75 -15.64 11.20
CA CYS A 46 -4.58 -16.50 11.20
C CYS A 46 -3.38 -15.80 10.53
N VAL A 47 -3.60 -15.15 9.39
CA VAL A 47 -2.53 -14.47 8.63
C VAL A 47 -2.01 -13.23 9.38
N THR A 48 -2.88 -12.47 10.05
CA THR A 48 -2.45 -11.31 10.85
C THR A 48 -1.69 -11.72 12.11
N ALA A 49 -1.93 -12.92 12.64
CA ALA A 49 -1.14 -13.50 13.73
C ALA A 49 0.22 -14.07 13.29
N CYS A 50 0.44 -14.27 11.99
CA CYS A 50 1.71 -14.79 11.48
C CYS A 50 2.85 -13.78 11.70
N PRO A 51 4.08 -14.26 12.00
CA PRO A 51 5.25 -13.39 11.99
C PRO A 51 5.44 -12.68 10.63
N PRO A 52 6.02 -11.46 10.61
CA PRO A 52 6.34 -10.77 9.37
C PRO A 52 7.15 -11.66 8.43
N ASN A 53 6.77 -11.73 7.15
CA ASN A 53 7.42 -12.53 6.10
C ASN A 53 7.41 -14.06 6.31
N ASP A 54 6.65 -14.60 7.25
CA ASP A 54 6.51 -16.05 7.42
C ASP A 54 5.53 -16.65 6.40
N GLN A 55 6.06 -16.97 5.21
CA GLN A 55 5.32 -17.60 4.12
C GLN A 55 4.81 -19.01 4.50
N GLY A 56 5.52 -19.71 5.39
CA GLY A 56 5.11 -21.03 5.88
C GLY A 56 3.82 -20.93 6.69
N CYS A 57 3.78 -19.99 7.64
CA CYS A 57 2.58 -19.68 8.43
C CYS A 57 1.40 -19.28 7.55
N ARG A 58 1.61 -18.35 6.60
CA ARG A 58 0.54 -17.89 5.69
C ARG A 58 -0.01 -19.00 4.81
N THR A 59 0.86 -19.86 4.28
CA THR A 59 0.45 -21.02 3.49
C THR A 59 -0.35 -22.00 4.35
N GLN A 60 0.07 -22.24 5.60
CA GLN A 60 -0.67 -23.09 6.53
C GLN A 60 -2.07 -22.52 6.84
N CYS A 61 -2.18 -21.22 7.14
CA CYS A 61 -3.47 -20.57 7.34
C CYS A 61 -4.41 -20.78 6.14
N GLY A 62 -3.88 -20.66 4.91
CA GLY A 62 -4.64 -20.91 3.68
C GLY A 62 -5.10 -22.37 3.55
N MET A 63 -4.24 -23.33 3.90
CA MET A 63 -4.59 -24.77 3.89
C MET A 63 -5.64 -25.12 4.95
N GLU A 64 -5.62 -24.46 6.11
CA GLU A 64 -6.59 -24.66 7.19
C GLU A 64 -7.95 -24.01 6.88
N ASN A 65 -7.97 -22.99 6.02
CA ASN A 65 -9.17 -22.20 5.69
C ASN A 65 -9.45 -22.10 4.17
N PRO A 66 -9.53 -23.22 3.43
CA PRO A 66 -9.56 -23.20 1.97
C PRO A 66 -10.81 -22.53 1.37
N SER A 67 -11.96 -22.63 2.06
CA SER A 67 -13.22 -21.97 1.68
C SER A 67 -13.21 -20.46 1.88
N GLY A 68 -12.24 -19.94 2.64
CA GLY A 68 -12.07 -18.51 2.88
C GLY A 68 -11.20 -17.80 1.85
N ILE A 69 -10.39 -18.55 1.08
CA ILE A 69 -9.32 -18.00 0.24
C ILE A 69 -9.85 -17.01 -0.79
N ALA A 70 -10.97 -17.28 -1.45
CA ALA A 70 -11.49 -16.40 -2.49
C ALA A 70 -11.87 -15.02 -1.93
N ALA A 71 -12.64 -15.00 -0.84
CA ALA A 71 -13.05 -13.77 -0.17
C ALA A 71 -11.84 -13.06 0.48
N ALA A 72 -10.92 -13.82 1.09
CA ALA A 72 -9.72 -13.25 1.70
C ALA A 72 -8.79 -12.64 0.66
N THR A 73 -8.65 -13.27 -0.51
CA THR A 73 -7.87 -12.72 -1.63
C THR A 73 -8.50 -11.45 -2.18
N ALA A 74 -9.83 -11.41 -2.33
CA ALA A 74 -10.55 -10.21 -2.77
C ALA A 74 -10.47 -9.06 -1.74
N PHE A 75 -10.38 -9.39 -0.46
CA PHE A 75 -10.25 -8.42 0.62
C PHE A 75 -8.81 -7.96 0.83
N ALA A 76 -7.91 -8.88 1.21
CA ALA A 76 -6.56 -8.60 1.71
C ALA A 76 -5.42 -9.31 0.94
N GLY A 77 -5.71 -10.04 -0.14
CA GLY A 77 -4.66 -10.59 -1.01
C GLY A 77 -3.98 -9.51 -1.86
N ASP A 78 -2.90 -9.83 -2.58
CA ASP A 78 -2.06 -8.84 -3.29
C ASP A 78 -2.81 -7.90 -4.25
N ASN A 79 -3.90 -8.40 -4.86
CA ASN A 79 -4.79 -7.64 -5.75
C ASN A 79 -6.17 -7.35 -5.12
N GLY A 80 -6.28 -7.60 -3.82
CA GLY A 80 -7.47 -7.33 -3.03
C GLY A 80 -7.63 -5.85 -2.71
N CYS A 81 -8.76 -5.50 -2.12
CA CYS A 81 -9.07 -4.11 -1.86
C CYS A 81 -8.10 -3.42 -0.90
N VAL A 82 -7.70 -4.08 0.20
CA VAL A 82 -6.83 -3.50 1.22
C VAL A 82 -5.49 -3.02 0.65
N PRO A 83 -4.68 -3.86 -0.04
CA PRO A 83 -3.42 -3.38 -0.60
C PRO A 83 -3.61 -2.41 -1.78
N GLN A 84 -4.76 -2.41 -2.45
CA GLN A 84 -5.03 -1.49 -3.57
C GLN A 84 -5.57 -0.13 -3.14
N LYS A 85 -6.20 -0.03 -1.97
CA LYS A 85 -6.93 1.17 -1.50
C LYS A 85 -6.47 1.69 -0.15
N CYS A 86 -5.95 0.82 0.70
CA CYS A 86 -5.50 1.12 2.06
C CYS A 86 -4.05 0.65 2.37
N PRO A 87 -3.09 0.63 1.41
CA PRO A 87 -1.78 0.05 1.67
C PRO A 87 -0.98 0.81 2.74
N ALA A 88 -1.13 2.13 2.81
CA ALA A 88 -0.46 2.99 3.78
C ALA A 88 -1.01 2.76 5.20
N GLU A 89 -2.33 2.92 5.36
CA GLU A 89 -3.00 2.78 6.66
C GLU A 89 -2.87 1.38 7.24
N CYS A 90 -2.88 0.34 6.39
CA CYS A 90 -2.82 -1.04 6.82
C CYS A 90 -1.41 -1.61 6.98
N GLY A 91 -0.36 -0.78 6.81
CA GLY A 91 1.03 -1.22 6.92
C GLY A 91 1.37 -2.40 6.01
N MET A 92 0.62 -2.56 4.91
CA MET A 92 0.83 -3.62 3.90
C MET A 92 1.86 -3.21 2.84
N GLY A 93 2.45 -2.02 2.97
CA GLY A 93 3.67 -1.61 2.30
C GLY A 93 4.91 -1.77 3.20
N PRO A 94 6.11 -1.51 2.68
CA PRO A 94 7.31 -1.43 3.49
C PRO A 94 7.08 -0.37 4.57
N SER A 95 7.45 -0.69 5.80
CA SER A 95 7.28 0.17 6.98
C SER A 95 8.04 1.49 6.87
N ALA A 96 8.93 1.58 5.88
CA ALA A 96 9.66 2.76 5.51
C ALA A 96 9.84 2.76 3.99
N CYS A 97 9.72 3.94 3.40
CA CYS A 97 10.15 4.17 2.03
C CYS A 97 11.68 4.33 2.01
N GLU A 98 12.41 3.46 1.32
CA GLU A 98 13.88 3.58 1.22
C GLU A 98 14.32 4.69 0.26
N VAL A 99 13.38 5.35 -0.40
CA VAL A 99 13.65 6.47 -1.30
C VAL A 99 14.16 7.67 -0.51
N GLN A 100 15.31 8.18 -0.92
CA GLN A 100 15.93 9.36 -0.34
C GLN A 100 15.97 10.48 -1.39
N SER A 101 15.29 11.58 -1.10
CA SER A 101 15.32 12.79 -1.92
C SER A 101 16.55 13.67 -1.64
N GLY A 102 17.22 13.43 -0.51
CA GLY A 102 18.27 14.31 0.01
C GLY A 102 17.71 15.56 0.71
N ASN A 103 16.39 15.71 0.78
CA ASN A 103 15.70 16.74 1.54
C ASN A 103 14.89 16.10 2.67
N ALA A 104 15.29 16.34 3.92
CA ALA A 104 14.66 15.74 5.09
C ALA A 104 13.15 16.04 5.22
N ALA A 105 12.66 17.17 4.69
CA ALA A 105 11.24 17.49 4.71
C ALA A 105 10.45 16.71 3.64
N CYS A 106 11.04 16.53 2.45
CA CYS A 106 10.47 15.68 1.41
C CYS A 106 10.50 14.22 1.87
N ASP A 107 11.60 13.75 2.43
CA ASP A 107 11.73 12.40 2.98
C ASP A 107 10.68 12.14 4.06
N ALA A 108 10.48 13.09 4.99
CA ALA A 108 9.44 12.97 6.02
C ALA A 108 8.03 12.88 5.42
N CYS A 109 7.71 13.68 4.39
CA CYS A 109 6.42 13.60 3.71
C CYS A 109 6.26 12.27 2.95
N ILE A 110 7.29 11.81 2.26
CA ILE A 110 7.27 10.52 1.56
C ILE A 110 7.03 9.38 2.55
N GLN A 111 7.65 9.44 3.73
CA GLN A 111 7.46 8.44 4.78
C GLN A 111 6.06 8.46 5.39
N SER A 112 5.43 9.64 5.53
CA SER A 112 4.09 9.74 6.14
C SER A 112 2.96 9.54 5.15
N GLU A 113 3.03 10.16 3.98
CA GLU A 113 1.92 10.20 3.01
C GLU A 113 2.10 9.19 1.87
N CYS A 114 3.34 8.85 1.51
CA CYS A 114 3.64 8.10 0.28
C CYS A 114 4.17 6.69 0.48
N VAL A 115 4.18 6.16 1.71
CA VAL A 115 4.69 4.81 2.01
C VAL A 115 4.00 3.73 1.18
N GLY A 116 2.68 3.85 0.97
CA GLY A 116 1.92 2.91 0.15
C GLY A 116 2.35 2.92 -1.32
N ALA A 117 2.59 4.10 -1.88
CA ALA A 117 3.10 4.26 -3.25
C ALA A 117 4.57 3.83 -3.39
N CYS A 118 5.34 3.90 -2.31
CA CYS A 118 6.72 3.48 -2.25
C CYS A 118 6.92 1.96 -2.16
N ALA A 119 5.86 1.21 -1.85
CA ALA A 119 5.91 -0.24 -1.74
C ALA A 119 6.46 -0.92 -3.01
N GLY A 120 5.87 -0.60 -4.16
CA GLY A 120 6.34 -1.14 -5.44
C GLY A 120 7.76 -0.69 -5.80
N CYS A 121 8.22 0.42 -5.22
CA CYS A 121 9.56 0.95 -5.47
C CYS A 121 10.63 0.24 -4.63
N THR A 122 10.30 -0.11 -3.38
CA THR A 122 11.22 -0.79 -2.46
C THR A 122 11.54 -2.22 -2.91
N GLU A 123 10.58 -2.89 -3.57
CA GLU A 123 10.80 -4.23 -4.13
C GLU A 123 11.53 -4.22 -5.49
N ASN A 124 11.79 -3.04 -6.06
CA ASN A 124 12.42 -2.89 -7.37
C ASN A 124 13.66 -1.98 -7.28
N PRO A 125 14.88 -2.53 -7.34
CA PRO A 125 16.11 -1.73 -7.22
C PRO A 125 16.26 -0.69 -8.34
N ASP A 126 15.70 -0.93 -9.52
CA ASP A 126 15.66 0.07 -10.61
C ASP A 126 14.71 1.23 -10.29
N CYS A 127 13.65 0.99 -9.50
CA CYS A 127 12.78 2.06 -9.05
C CYS A 127 13.48 2.95 -8.01
N LEU A 128 14.21 2.36 -7.06
CA LEU A 128 15.02 3.12 -6.11
C LEU A 128 16.07 3.97 -6.84
N ALA A 129 16.79 3.37 -7.80
CA ALA A 129 17.77 4.09 -8.60
C ALA A 129 17.15 5.19 -9.48
N LEU A 130 15.96 4.95 -10.05
CA LEU A 130 15.19 5.98 -10.73
C LEU A 130 14.86 7.15 -9.79
N ALA A 131 14.37 6.84 -8.59
CA ALA A 131 13.96 7.85 -7.61
C ALA A 131 15.15 8.71 -7.17
N GLU A 132 16.27 8.09 -6.84
CA GLU A 132 17.52 8.80 -6.54
C GLU A 132 17.96 9.70 -7.71
N CYS A 133 17.91 9.19 -8.95
CA CYS A 133 18.23 9.98 -10.14
C CYS A 133 17.27 11.17 -10.30
N TYR A 134 15.98 10.96 -10.10
CA TYR A 134 14.95 11.99 -10.21
C TYR A 134 15.15 13.12 -9.19
N PHE A 135 15.41 12.78 -7.93
CA PHE A 135 15.65 13.78 -6.88
C PHE A 135 17.02 14.47 -7.00
N ALA A 136 17.98 13.87 -7.68
CA ALA A 136 19.24 14.52 -8.02
C ALA A 136 19.11 15.54 -9.15
N CYS A 137 18.00 15.52 -9.91
CA CYS A 137 17.76 16.50 -10.96
C CYS A 137 17.48 17.89 -10.36
N PRO A 138 17.98 18.97 -10.98
CA PRO A 138 17.56 20.32 -10.64
C PRO A 138 16.05 20.47 -10.80
N SER A 139 15.42 21.26 -9.92
CA SER A 139 14.01 21.63 -10.06
C SER A 139 13.73 22.17 -11.46
N ASP A 140 12.62 21.75 -12.04
CA ASP A 140 12.18 22.06 -13.41
C ASP A 140 13.06 21.53 -14.56
N ASP A 141 14.08 20.70 -14.29
CA ASP A 141 14.87 20.04 -15.33
C ASP A 141 14.18 18.77 -15.84
N PHE A 142 13.12 18.96 -16.62
CA PHE A 142 12.38 17.88 -17.26
C PHE A 142 13.25 17.00 -18.16
N GLN A 143 14.35 17.52 -18.71
CA GLN A 143 15.25 16.71 -19.55
C GLN A 143 16.06 15.74 -18.70
N CYS A 144 16.53 16.17 -17.52
CA CYS A 144 17.14 15.28 -16.54
C CYS A 144 16.16 14.20 -16.09
N GLN A 145 14.92 14.56 -15.74
CA GLN A 145 13.89 13.61 -15.30
C GLN A 145 13.55 12.57 -16.39
N ILE A 146 13.40 13.01 -17.64
CA ILE A 146 13.21 12.11 -18.79
C ILE A 146 14.44 11.21 -18.97
N GLY A 147 15.65 11.73 -18.79
CA GLY A 147 16.90 10.96 -18.84
C GLY A 147 16.96 9.86 -17.78
N CYS A 148 16.54 10.15 -16.55
CA CYS A 148 16.42 9.16 -15.48
C CYS A 148 15.41 8.06 -15.85
N ALA A 149 14.20 8.42 -16.30
CA ALA A 149 13.18 7.46 -16.75
C ALA A 149 13.66 6.57 -17.90
N SER A 150 14.46 7.15 -18.80
CA SER A 150 15.07 6.43 -19.93
C SER A 150 16.17 5.46 -19.49
N SER A 151 16.87 5.78 -18.40
CA SER A 151 17.98 4.99 -17.87
C SER A 151 17.49 3.85 -16.97
N HIS A 152 16.31 4.00 -16.35
CA HIS A 152 15.71 3.05 -15.41
C HIS A 152 14.32 2.57 -15.87
N THR A 153 14.24 2.10 -17.11
CA THR A 153 12.96 1.69 -17.74
C THR A 153 12.25 0.53 -17.02
N SER A 154 12.99 -0.36 -16.38
CA SER A 154 12.48 -1.45 -15.52
C SER A 154 11.84 -0.92 -14.22
N GLY A 155 12.26 0.25 -13.76
CA GLY A 155 11.76 0.91 -12.54
C GLY A 155 10.60 1.86 -12.81
N ALA A 156 10.47 2.39 -14.02
CA ALA A 156 9.52 3.44 -14.37
C ALA A 156 8.04 3.08 -14.08
N MET A 157 7.64 1.82 -14.32
CA MET A 157 6.28 1.36 -14.03
C MET A 157 6.01 1.29 -12.51
N ALA A 158 6.99 0.83 -11.74
CA ALA A 158 6.90 0.76 -10.28
C ALA A 158 6.98 2.15 -9.63
N ALA A 159 7.66 3.09 -10.28
CA ALA A 159 7.79 4.47 -9.82
C ALA A 159 6.59 5.34 -10.12
N GLY A 160 5.74 4.98 -11.09
CA GLY A 160 4.58 5.78 -11.51
C GLY A 160 3.66 6.22 -10.36
N PRO A 161 3.25 5.32 -9.44
CA PRO A 161 2.46 5.67 -8.27
C PRO A 161 3.16 6.64 -7.29
N LEU A 162 4.50 6.65 -7.27
CA LEU A 162 5.28 7.49 -6.36
C LEU A 162 5.65 8.83 -7.02
N LEU A 163 6.33 8.80 -8.16
CA LEU A 163 6.96 9.93 -8.85
C LEU A 163 6.23 10.39 -10.11
N GLY A 164 5.16 9.70 -10.50
CA GLY A 164 4.40 10.06 -11.69
C GLY A 164 3.73 11.45 -11.58
N PRO A 165 3.18 11.97 -12.68
CA PRO A 165 2.44 13.24 -12.68
C PRO A 165 1.19 13.21 -11.78
N THR A 166 0.69 12.01 -11.48
CA THR A 166 -0.39 11.76 -10.51
C THR A 166 0.10 10.90 -9.35
N GLY A 167 1.41 10.79 -9.17
CA GLY A 167 2.03 10.03 -8.10
C GLY A 167 2.03 10.84 -6.80
N CYS A 168 2.13 10.13 -5.68
CA CYS A 168 2.00 10.71 -4.35
C CYS A 168 2.96 11.88 -4.09
N VAL A 169 4.20 11.80 -4.59
CA VAL A 169 5.18 12.90 -4.43
C VAL A 169 4.66 14.19 -5.07
N THR A 170 4.02 14.09 -6.23
CA THR A 170 3.48 15.24 -6.96
C THR A 170 2.19 15.77 -6.35
N THR A 171 1.33 14.90 -5.82
CA THR A 171 0.02 15.29 -5.29
C THR A 171 0.08 15.77 -3.84
N ASP A 172 0.84 15.07 -3.00
CA ASP A 172 0.79 15.23 -1.55
C ASP A 172 2.09 15.83 -0.99
N CYS A 173 3.24 15.61 -1.66
CA CYS A 173 4.54 16.10 -1.19
C CYS A 173 5.19 17.20 -2.04
N SER A 174 4.51 17.74 -3.06
CA SER A 174 5.09 18.69 -4.02
C SER A 174 5.55 20.02 -3.41
N PHE A 175 5.10 20.35 -2.20
CA PHE A 175 5.60 21.52 -1.48
C PHE A 175 7.01 21.30 -0.93
N TRP A 176 7.35 20.07 -0.54
CA TRP A 176 8.63 19.74 0.08
C TRP A 176 9.61 19.07 -0.89
N CYS A 177 9.08 18.39 -1.89
CA CYS A 177 9.84 17.69 -2.92
C CYS A 177 10.05 18.55 -4.17
N PRO A 178 11.25 18.48 -4.79
CA PRO A 178 11.63 19.31 -5.93
C PRO A 178 10.96 18.92 -7.25
#